data_AF-A0AAE1UBY3-F1
#
_entry.id   AF-A0AAE1UBY3-F1
#
_cell.length_a   1.000
_cell.length_b   1.000
_cell.length_c   1.000
_cell.angle_alpha   90.00
_cell.angle_beta   90.00
_cell.angle_gamma   90.00
#
_symmetry.space_group_name_H-M   'P 1'
#
loop_
_entity.id
_entity.type
_entity.pdbx_description
1 polymer ?
#
loop_
_entity_poly.entity_id
_entity_poly.type
_entity_poly.pdbx_seq_one_letter_code
_entity_poly.pdbx_strand_id
1 'polypeptide(L)'
;MARIKIKHKLDPNDNRTKQKLLEALANTNINICNLISTHDGGIVAVTANDNDADTLLNYNNVQELNKAGFDPILPPEVKSRRYRG
;
A
#
# COMPACT_ATOMS: atom_id res chain seq x y z
N MET A 1 -10.64 6.56 -6.45
CA MET A 1 -9.27 6.05 -6.70
C MET A 1 -8.38 6.57 -5.60
N ALA A 2 -8.10 5.72 -4.60
CA ALA A 2 -7.25 6.08 -3.48
C ALA A 2 -5.80 5.70 -3.74
N ARG A 3 -4.87 6.56 -3.30
CA ARG A 3 -3.43 6.37 -3.46
C ARG A 3 -2.79 6.15 -2.10
N ILE A 4 -2.24 4.96 -1.87
CA ILE A 4 -1.55 4.63 -0.62
C ILE A 4 -0.05 4.61 -0.87
N LYS A 5 0.72 5.39 -0.09
CA LYS A 5 2.18 5.33 -0.14
C LYS A 5 2.64 4.18 0.74
N ILE A 6 3.42 3.26 0.21
CA ILE A 6 4.01 2.14 0.93
C ILE A 6 5.52 2.35 0.92
N LYS A 7 6.11 2.56 2.09
CA LYS A 7 7.58 2.66 2.21
C LYS A 7 8.18 1.27 2.30
N HIS A 8 9.35 1.11 1.70
CA HIS A 8 10.15 -0.10 1.85
C HIS A 8 11.60 0.31 2.04
N LYS A 9 12.39 -0.48 2.79
CA LYS A 9 13.82 -0.19 3.04
C LYS A 9 14.71 -0.46 1.82
N LEU A 10 14.22 -1.22 0.83
CA LEU A 10 14.93 -1.54 -0.42
C LEU A 10 14.50 -0.62 -1.56
N ASP A 11 15.34 -0.51 -2.58
CA ASP A 11 15.10 0.29 -3.77
C ASP A 11 13.70 0.03 -4.37
N PRO A 12 12.87 1.08 -4.52
CA PRO A 12 11.50 0.98 -5.03
C PRO A 12 11.46 0.73 -6.55
N ASN A 13 12.60 0.84 -7.22
CA ASN A 13 12.75 0.57 -8.64
C ASN A 13 13.17 -0.88 -8.92
N ASP A 14 13.52 -1.65 -7.88
CA ASP A 14 13.80 -3.07 -8.04
C ASP A 14 12.48 -3.83 -8.27
N ASN A 15 12.41 -4.53 -9.41
CA ASN A 15 11.26 -5.37 -9.76
C ASN A 15 11.00 -6.44 -8.71
N ARG A 16 12.03 -6.89 -7.98
CA ARG A 16 11.87 -7.86 -6.88
C ARG A 16 11.05 -7.29 -5.73
N THR A 17 11.21 -6.00 -5.42
CA THR A 17 10.44 -5.33 -4.37
C THR A 17 8.97 -5.22 -4.76
N LYS A 18 8.69 -4.89 -6.03
CA LYS A 18 7.32 -4.84 -6.56
C LYS A 18 6.65 -6.22 -6.55
N GLN A 19 7.41 -7.26 -6.92
CA GLN A 19 6.91 -8.63 -6.92
C GLN A 19 6.60 -9.12 -5.50
N LYS A 20 7.47 -8.86 -4.52
CA LYS A 20 7.21 -9.17 -3.11
C LYS A 20 6.01 -8.43 -2.54
N LEU A 21 5.83 -7.15 -2.93
CA LEU A 21 4.65 -6.38 -2.54
C LEU A 21 3.37 -7.03 -3.09
N LEU A 22 3.38 -7.40 -4.38
CA LEU A 22 2.26 -8.08 -5.02
C LEU A 22 2.00 -9.44 -4.40
N GLU A 23 3.03 -10.17 -4.00
CA GLU A 23 2.90 -11.46 -3.31
C GLU A 23 2.29 -11.31 -1.91
N ALA A 24 2.75 -10.31 -1.13
CA ALA A 24 2.17 -9.99 0.17
C ALA A 24 0.70 -9.54 0.05
N LEU A 25 0.36 -8.86 -1.05
CA LEU A 25 -0.99 -8.40 -1.34
C LEU A 25 -1.83 -9.43 -2.11
N ALA A 26 -1.25 -10.51 -2.63
CA ALA A 26 -1.99 -11.51 -3.41
C ALA A 26 -3.03 -12.25 -2.56
N ASN A 27 -2.75 -12.43 -1.27
CA ASN A 27 -3.67 -13.01 -0.30
C ASN A 27 -4.79 -12.03 0.11
N THR A 28 -4.62 -10.75 -0.21
CA THR A 28 -5.62 -9.72 0.05
C THR A 28 -6.42 -9.52 -1.24
N ASN A 29 -7.74 -9.66 -1.21
CA ASN A 29 -8.61 -9.39 -2.37
C ASN A 29 -8.69 -7.88 -2.69
N ILE A 30 -7.53 -7.25 -2.92
CA ILE A 30 -7.37 -5.82 -3.12
C ILE A 30 -6.97 -5.59 -4.55
N ASN A 31 -7.73 -4.78 -5.26
CA ASN A 31 -7.47 -4.50 -6.66
C ASN A 31 -6.54 -3.30 -6.82
N ILE A 32 -5.27 -3.59 -7.12
CA ILE A 32 -4.24 -2.57 -7.36
C ILE A 32 -4.20 -2.26 -8.86
N CYS A 33 -4.59 -1.05 -9.23
CA CYS A 33 -4.58 -0.61 -10.62
C CYS A 33 -3.19 -0.17 -11.07
N ASN A 34 -2.36 0.38 -10.17
CA ASN A 34 -1.05 0.89 -10.52
C ASN A 34 -0.07 0.87 -9.34
N LEU A 35 1.22 0.71 -9.64
CA LEU A 35 2.33 0.77 -8.67
C LEU A 35 3.36 1.79 -9.16
N ILE A 36 3.46 2.92 -8.45
CA ILE A 36 4.31 4.05 -8.84
C ILE A 36 5.51 4.10 -7.89
N SER A 37 6.71 3.88 -8.40
CA SER A 37 7.95 4.07 -7.63
C SER A 37 8.18 5.57 -7.40
N THR A 38 8.47 5.96 -6.16
CA THR A 38 8.82 7.34 -5.79
C THR A 38 10.32 7.47 -5.52
N HIS A 39 10.88 8.65 -5.81
CA HIS A 39 12.29 8.98 -5.57
C HIS A 39 12.71 8.83 -4.09
N ASP A 40 11.78 8.92 -3.14
CA ASP A 40 12.05 8.80 -1.70
C ASP A 40 12.25 7.35 -1.22
N GLY A 41 12.42 6.38 -2.11
CA GLY A 41 12.51 4.97 -1.71
C GLY A 41 11.16 4.29 -1.47
N GLY A 42 10.04 4.93 -1.81
CA GLY A 42 8.68 4.40 -1.59
C GLY A 42 8.00 3.89 -2.85
N ILE A 43 6.96 3.08 -2.71
CA ILE A 43 6.06 2.64 -3.77
C ILE A 43 4.66 3.15 -3.45
N VAL A 44 4.02 3.88 -4.35
CA VAL A 44 2.62 4.29 -4.22
C VAL A 44 1.74 3.26 -4.91
N ALA A 45 0.92 2.56 -4.14
CA ALA A 45 -0.12 1.68 -4.64
C ALA A 45 -1.39 2.49 -4.92
N VAL A 46 -1.82 2.48 -6.18
CA VAL A 46 -3.08 3.09 -6.61
C VAL A 46 -4.14 2.00 -6.64
N THR A 47 -5.11 2.13 -5.75
CA THR A 47 -6.25 1.22 -5.65
C THR A 47 -7.40 1.71 -6.52
N ALA A 48 -8.23 0.77 -6.98
CA ALA A 48 -9.43 1.12 -7.76
C ALA A 48 -10.35 2.04 -6.93
N ASN A 49 -10.66 1.60 -5.70
CA ASN A 49 -11.65 2.24 -4.84
C ASN A 49 -11.11 2.56 -3.44
N ASP A 50 -11.76 3.48 -2.75
CA ASP A 50 -11.37 3.86 -1.39
C ASP A 50 -11.57 2.70 -0.39
N ASN A 51 -12.53 1.81 -0.66
CA ASN A 51 -12.74 0.59 0.14
C ASN A 51 -11.57 -0.40 0.06
N ASP A 52 -10.94 -0.51 -1.11
CA ASP A 52 -9.76 -1.34 -1.31
C ASP A 52 -8.57 -0.74 -0.55
N ALA A 53 -8.47 0.59 -0.55
CA ALA A 53 -7.51 1.31 0.27
C ALA A 53 -7.72 1.08 1.77
N ASP A 54 -8.96 1.17 2.26
CA ASP A 54 -9.28 0.87 3.66
C ASP A 54 -8.96 -0.58 4.04
N THR A 55 -9.19 -1.51 3.11
CA THR A 55 -8.86 -2.92 3.27
C THR A 55 -7.34 -3.13 3.32
N LEU A 56 -6.56 -2.44 2.48
CA LEU A 56 -5.09 -2.48 2.51
C LEU A 56 -4.55 -1.97 3.85
N LEU A 57 -5.23 -0.98 4.41
CA LEU A 57 -4.91 -0.33 5.67
C LEU A 57 -5.57 -1.03 6.87
N ASN A 58 -6.18 -2.19 6.66
CA ASN A 58 -6.70 -3.01 7.74
C ASN A 58 -5.54 -3.63 8.53
N TYR A 59 -5.71 -3.78 9.83
CA TYR A 59 -4.66 -4.20 10.76
C TYR A 59 -3.94 -5.48 10.32
N ASN A 60 -4.69 -6.49 9.89
CA ASN A 60 -4.12 -7.77 9.44
C ASN A 60 -3.22 -7.61 8.21
N ASN A 61 -3.65 -6.81 7.23
CA ASN A 61 -2.91 -6.58 6.00
C ASN A 61 -1.69 -5.69 6.26
N VAL A 62 -1.82 -4.69 7.13
CA VAL A 62 -0.71 -3.87 7.59
C VAL A 62 0.33 -4.71 8.33
N GLN A 63 -0.08 -5.71 9.12
CA GLN A 63 0.85 -6.64 9.76
C GLN A 63 1.59 -7.53 8.75
N GLU A 64 0.89 -8.09 7.77
CA GLU A 64 1.49 -8.89 6.69
C GLU A 64 2.51 -8.06 5.90
N LEU A 65 2.16 -6.83 5.54
CA LEU A 65 3.06 -5.88 4.88
C LEU A 65 4.28 -5.59 5.75
N ASN A 66 4.09 -5.31 7.05
CA ASN A 66 5.20 -5.04 7.96
C ASN A 66 6.13 -6.24 8.13
N LYS A 67 5.59 -7.48 8.20
CA LYS A 67 6.39 -8.71 8.20
C LYS A 67 7.22 -8.85 6.93
N ALA A 68 6.67 -8.44 5.79
CA ALA A 68 7.37 -8.41 4.50
C ALA A 68 8.33 -7.21 4.35
N GLY A 69 8.40 -6.31 5.34
CA GLY A 69 9.29 -5.13 5.36
C GLY A 69 8.69 -3.86 4.76
N PHE A 70 7.39 -3.88 4.44
CA PHE A 70 6.63 -2.78 3.87
C PHE A 70 5.85 -2.00 4.94
N ASP A 71 5.99 -0.69 4.93
CA ASP A 71 5.31 0.23 5.86
C ASP A 71 4.27 1.08 5.10
N PRO A 72 2.98 0.70 5.12
CA PRO A 72 1.93 1.45 4.46
C PRO A 72 1.60 2.75 5.20
N ILE A 73 1.79 3.88 4.54
CA ILE A 73 1.45 5.22 4.99
C ILE A 73 0.06 5.59 4.50
N LEU A 74 -0.82 5.84 5.47
CA LEU A 74 -2.17 6.34 5.24
C LEU A 74 -2.12 7.75 4.61
N PRO A 75 -2.69 7.95 3.41
CA PRO A 75 -2.84 9.30 2.86
C PRO A 75 -3.81 10.14 3.74
N PRO A 76 -3.59 11.46 3.85
CA PRO A 76 -4.40 12.34 4.69
C PRO A 76 -5.89 12.36 4.30
N GLU A 77 -6.18 12.13 3.02
CA GLU A 77 -7.54 12.04 2.45
C GLU A 77 -8.37 10.92 3.09
N VAL A 78 -7.75 9.76 3.35
CA VAL A 78 -8.37 8.61 4.01
C VAL A 78 -8.44 8.84 5.53
N LYS A 79 -7.41 9.48 6.11
CA LYS A 79 -7.39 9.86 7.54
C LYS A 79 -8.55 10.77 7.91
N SER A 80 -8.86 11.74 7.06
CA SER A 80 -9.90 12.74 7.30
C SER A 80 -11.31 12.13 7.29
N ARG A 81 -11.52 11.05 6.53
CA ARG A 81 -12.81 10.34 6.46
C ARG A 81 -13.08 9.50 7.71
N ARG A 82 -12.04 8.90 8.32
CA ARG A 82 -12.15 8.14 9.59
C ARG A 82 -12.40 9.00 10.83
N TYR A 83 -12.06 10.29 10.81
CA TYR A 83 -12.25 11.20 11.95
C TYR A 83 -13.61 11.93 11.95
N ARG A 84 -14.41 11.77 10.88
CA ARG A 84 -15.74 12.38 10.72
C ARG A 84 -16.90 11.37 10.88
N GLY A 85 -16.61 10.12 11.23
CA GLY A 85 -17.59 9.07 11.50
C GLY A 85 -17.85 8.91 13.00
#